data_AF-A0A8J5CRV8-F1
#
_entry.id   AF-A0A8J5CRV8-F1
#
_cell.length_a   1.000
_cell.length_b   1.000
_cell.length_c   1.000
_cell.angle_alpha   90.00
_cell.angle_beta   90.00
_cell.angle_gamma   90.00
#
_symmetry.space_group_name_H-M   'P 1'
#
loop_
_entity.id
_entity.type
_entity.pdbx_description
1 polymer ?
#
loop_
_entity_poly.entity_id
_entity_poly.type
_entity_poly.pdbx_seq_one_letter_code
_entity_poly.pdbx_strand_id
1 'polypeptide(L)'
;MKFCIFPQIQGLFALVTGLFDIYSLSLAEPGSSHYGFYLFSYDFVYAGNLNVRNSLMLFGGITAAGGLSLIVTSVLLLQGLRKENEMCLDLSLQENEMRLEPWIWCMAVFTAWRSLVIIYASIVNDMVFTYHILMCLLWILFILGNIYAWLVVHSFYHELCEISKLEDVARVKMEVMSSFSASRPTTPGTKSDVTTKMIP
;
A
#
# COMPACT_ATOMS: atom_id res chain seq x y z
N MET A 1 1.06 -15.57 1.61
CA MET A 1 1.20 -15.57 0.13
C MET A 1 -0.12 -15.36 -0.63
N LYS A 2 -1.23 -16.03 -0.27
CA LYS A 2 -2.54 -15.88 -0.95
C LYS A 2 -3.11 -14.44 -0.95
N PHE A 3 -2.80 -13.65 0.07
CA PHE A 3 -3.34 -12.29 0.24
C PHE A 3 -2.77 -11.24 -0.72
N CYS A 4 -1.55 -11.45 -1.25
CA CYS A 4 -0.95 -10.51 -2.19
C CYS A 4 -1.47 -10.68 -3.63
N ILE A 5 -2.19 -11.76 -3.90
CA ILE A 5 -2.72 -12.06 -5.24
C ILE A 5 -3.93 -11.17 -5.56
N PHE A 6 -4.76 -10.88 -4.55
CA PHE A 6 -5.95 -10.03 -4.71
C PHE A 6 -5.62 -8.62 -5.26
N PRO A 7 -4.72 -7.82 -4.65
CA PRO A 7 -4.40 -6.48 -5.15
C PRO A 7 -3.68 -6.52 -6.52
N GLN A 8 -3.00 -7.61 -6.87
CA GLN A 8 -2.43 -7.82 -8.20
C GLN A 8 -3.50 -8.01 -9.28
N ILE A 9 -4.47 -8.90 -9.02
CA ILE A 9 -5.60 -9.12 -9.92
C ILE A 9 -6.39 -7.84 -10.08
N GLN A 10 -6.63 -7.12 -8.97
CA GLN A 10 -7.32 -5.85 -9.02
C GLN A 10 -6.53 -4.77 -9.78
N GLY A 11 -5.22 -4.68 -9.58
CA GLY A 11 -4.39 -3.73 -10.32
C GLY A 11 -4.43 -3.99 -11.83
N LEU A 12 -4.40 -5.26 -12.24
CA LEU A 12 -4.57 -5.64 -13.64
C LEU A 12 -5.96 -5.29 -14.18
N PHE A 13 -7.00 -5.59 -13.40
CA PHE A 13 -8.38 -5.23 -13.76
C PHE A 13 -8.53 -3.71 -13.89
N ALA A 14 -7.98 -2.92 -12.98
CA ALA A 14 -7.99 -1.46 -12.99
C ALA A 14 -7.27 -0.89 -14.22
N LEU A 15 -6.16 -1.51 -14.62
CA LEU A 15 -5.40 -1.11 -15.80
C LEU A 15 -6.19 -1.38 -17.09
N VAL A 16 -6.73 -2.60 -17.24
CA VAL A 16 -7.51 -2.97 -18.42
C VAL A 16 -8.79 -2.13 -18.54
N THR A 17 -9.54 -1.99 -17.46
CA THR A 17 -10.78 -1.22 -17.46
C THR A 17 -10.54 0.28 -17.62
N GLY A 18 -9.48 0.84 -17.01
CA GLY A 18 -9.12 2.24 -17.21
C GLY A 18 -8.74 2.57 -18.66
N LEU A 19 -7.98 1.68 -19.31
CA LEU A 19 -7.65 1.83 -20.74
C LEU A 19 -8.89 1.64 -21.64
N PHE A 20 -9.74 0.68 -21.30
CA PHE A 20 -10.98 0.44 -22.04
C PHE A 20 -11.95 1.63 -21.93
N ASP A 21 -12.07 2.25 -20.75
CA ASP A 21 -12.90 3.43 -20.55
C ASP A 21 -12.39 4.59 -21.42
N ILE A 22 -11.07 4.87 -21.44
CA ILE A 22 -10.47 5.89 -22.33
C ILE A 22 -10.77 5.59 -23.80
N TYR A 23 -10.61 4.33 -24.22
CA TYR A 23 -10.89 3.91 -25.59
C TYR A 23 -12.36 4.15 -25.95
N SER A 24 -13.30 3.76 -25.08
CA SER A 24 -14.73 3.95 -25.31
C SER A 24 -15.12 5.44 -25.40
N LEU A 25 -14.53 6.29 -24.57
CA LEU A 25 -14.73 7.75 -24.58
C LEU A 25 -14.12 8.41 -25.84
N SER A 26 -13.04 7.86 -26.38
CA SER A 26 -12.43 8.34 -27.62
C SER A 26 -13.28 8.04 -28.85
N LEU A 27 -13.96 6.89 -28.86
CA LEU A 27 -14.88 6.51 -29.93
C LEU A 27 -16.20 7.29 -29.87
N ALA A 28 -16.64 7.66 -28.67
CA ALA A 28 -17.85 8.45 -28.41
C ALA A 28 -17.73 9.94 -28.79
N GLU A 29 -16.94 10.28 -29.81
CA GLU A 29 -16.75 11.66 -30.26
C GLU A 29 -18.02 12.25 -30.89
N PRO A 30 -18.42 13.49 -30.52
CA PRO A 30 -19.60 14.13 -31.11
C PRO A 30 -19.52 14.16 -32.64
N GLY A 31 -20.54 13.58 -33.29
CA GLY A 31 -20.61 13.44 -34.74
C GLY A 31 -20.35 12.03 -35.27
N SER A 32 -19.92 11.09 -34.41
CA SER A 32 -19.79 9.67 -34.78
C SER A 32 -21.13 8.93 -34.68
N SER A 33 -21.51 8.22 -35.74
CA SER A 33 -22.70 7.38 -35.80
C SER A 33 -22.47 6.04 -35.10
N HIS A 34 -23.10 5.85 -33.94
CA HIS A 34 -22.97 4.63 -33.15
C HIS A 34 -24.19 3.73 -33.33
N TYR A 35 -23.96 2.45 -33.60
CA TYR A 35 -25.01 1.43 -33.58
C TYR A 35 -25.26 1.02 -32.12
N GLY A 36 -26.45 1.32 -31.61
CA GLY A 36 -26.86 1.03 -30.23
C GLY A 36 -27.00 -0.48 -29.99
N PHE A 37 -25.92 -1.12 -29.55
CA PHE A 37 -26.01 -2.42 -28.90
C PHE A 37 -26.24 -2.18 -27.40
N TYR A 38 -27.36 -2.68 -26.85
CA TYR A 38 -27.70 -2.55 -25.43
C TYR A 38 -26.61 -3.07 -24.47
N LEU A 39 -25.75 -3.99 -24.94
CA LEU A 39 -24.68 -4.60 -24.15
C LEU A 39 -23.41 -3.71 -24.05
N PHE A 40 -23.09 -2.98 -25.11
CA PHE A 40 -21.94 -2.07 -25.21
C PHE A 40 -22.39 -0.85 -26.03
N SER A 41 -23.22 -0.01 -25.43
CA SER A 41 -23.66 1.23 -26.08
C SER A 41 -22.64 2.31 -25.75
N TYR A 42 -22.11 2.95 -26.78
CA TYR A 42 -21.21 4.12 -26.65
C TYR A 42 -21.99 5.42 -26.37
N ASP A 43 -23.26 5.28 -25.99
CA ASP A 43 -24.19 6.37 -25.80
C ASP A 43 -24.08 6.90 -24.37
N PHE A 44 -22.98 7.61 -24.14
CA PHE A 44 -22.78 8.37 -22.91
C PHE A 44 -23.63 9.65 -22.99
N VAL A 45 -24.67 9.74 -22.15
CA VAL A 45 -25.61 10.88 -22.13
C VAL A 45 -24.91 12.25 -22.07
N TYR A 46 -23.75 12.32 -21.41
CA TYR A 46 -22.96 13.55 -21.28
C TYR A 46 -21.65 13.56 -22.10
N ALA A 47 -21.37 12.59 -22.97
CA ALA A 47 -20.19 12.66 -23.86
C ALA A 47 -20.26 13.79 -24.88
N GLY A 48 -21.46 14.33 -25.14
CA GLY A 48 -21.64 15.53 -25.95
C GLY A 48 -20.97 16.78 -25.35
N ASN A 49 -20.68 16.81 -24.04
CA ASN A 49 -19.95 17.90 -23.40
C ASN A 49 -18.46 17.56 -23.27
N LEU A 50 -17.62 18.33 -23.97
CA LEU A 50 -16.16 18.14 -24.00
C LEU A 50 -15.51 18.14 -22.61
N ASN A 51 -15.99 18.98 -21.69
CA ASN A 51 -15.41 19.09 -20.34
C ASN A 51 -15.65 17.84 -19.51
N VAL A 52 -16.84 17.26 -19.65
CA VAL A 52 -17.24 16.05 -18.94
C VAL A 52 -16.47 14.85 -19.52
N ARG A 53 -16.39 14.74 -20.85
CA ARG A 53 -15.61 13.70 -21.54
C ARG A 53 -14.14 13.72 -21.12
N ASN A 54 -13.50 14.89 -21.16
CA ASN A 54 -12.09 15.02 -20.79
C ASN A 54 -11.85 14.68 -19.31
N SER A 55 -12.79 15.01 -18.43
CA SER A 55 -12.71 14.65 -17.01
C SER A 55 -12.82 13.12 -16.80
N LEU A 56 -13.72 12.45 -17.52
CA LEU A 56 -13.83 10.98 -17.46
C LEU A 56 -12.56 10.30 -18.00
N MET A 57 -12.00 10.79 -19.11
CA MET A 57 -10.74 10.26 -19.65
C MET A 57 -9.58 10.44 -18.67
N LEU A 58 -9.50 11.59 -17.98
CA LEU A 58 -8.53 11.83 -16.92
C LEU A 58 -8.69 10.82 -15.77
N PHE A 59 -9.93 10.58 -15.33
CA PHE A 59 -10.20 9.62 -14.25
C PHE A 59 -9.88 8.17 -14.64
N GLY A 60 -10.14 7.78 -15.88
CA GLY A 60 -9.68 6.50 -16.44
C GLY A 60 -8.15 6.39 -16.43
N GLY A 61 -7.46 7.46 -16.83
CA GLY A 61 -5.98 7.51 -16.85
C GLY A 61 -5.36 7.41 -15.46
N ILE A 62 -5.87 8.17 -14.49
CA ILE A 62 -5.41 8.11 -13.09
C ILE A 62 -5.70 6.72 -12.49
N THR A 63 -6.84 6.12 -12.82
CA THR A 63 -7.18 4.76 -12.36
C THR A 63 -6.24 3.70 -12.94
N ALA A 64 -5.87 3.81 -14.22
CA ALA A 64 -4.91 2.93 -14.85
C ALA A 64 -3.51 3.08 -14.24
N ALA A 65 -3.05 4.32 -14.01
CA ALA A 65 -1.79 4.60 -13.33
C ALA A 65 -1.78 4.07 -11.88
N GLY A 66 -2.88 4.23 -11.16
CA GLY A 66 -3.09 3.66 -9.82
C GLY A 66 -3.12 2.13 -9.81
N GLY A 67 -3.66 1.51 -10.87
CA GLY A 67 -3.60 0.06 -11.05
C GLY A 67 -2.16 -0.45 -11.21
N LEU A 68 -1.34 0.27 -11.98
CA LEU A 68 0.08 -0.05 -12.14
C LEU A 68 0.86 0.11 -10.84
N SER A 69 0.64 1.20 -10.10
CA SER A 69 1.31 1.41 -8.81
C SER A 69 0.92 0.35 -7.77
N LEU A 70 -0.34 -0.11 -7.77
CA LEU A 70 -0.77 -1.24 -6.95
C LEU A 70 -0.07 -2.55 -7.29
N ILE A 71 0.16 -2.84 -8.58
CA ILE A 71 0.91 -4.03 -8.98
C ILE A 71 2.35 -3.95 -8.46
N VAL A 72 3.02 -2.82 -8.69
CA VAL A 72 4.42 -2.62 -8.27
C VAL A 72 4.56 -2.74 -6.75
N THR A 73 3.75 -2.01 -5.99
CA THR A 73 3.80 -2.04 -4.52
C THR A 73 3.44 -3.43 -3.97
N SER A 74 2.53 -4.17 -4.62
CA SER A 74 2.18 -5.54 -4.21
C SER A 74 3.32 -6.54 -4.46
N VAL A 75 4.11 -6.36 -5.54
CA VAL A 75 5.31 -7.16 -5.78
C VAL A 75 6.39 -6.85 -4.74
N LEU A 76 6.59 -5.58 -4.40
CA LEU A 76 7.54 -5.17 -3.35
C LEU A 76 7.17 -5.76 -1.99
N LEU A 77 5.87 -5.78 -1.64
CA LEU A 77 5.39 -6.40 -0.40
C LEU A 77 5.63 -7.92 -0.36
N LEU A 78 5.46 -8.63 -1.49
CA LEU A 78 5.78 -10.07 -1.60
C LEU A 78 7.28 -10.35 -1.44
N GLN A 79 8.14 -9.52 -2.02
CA GLN A 79 9.58 -9.61 -1.84
C GLN A 79 9.96 -9.29 -0.38
N GLY A 80 9.26 -8.33 0.24
CA GLY A 80 9.34 -7.98 1.66
C GLY A 80 9.18 -9.20 2.56
N LEU A 81 8.01 -9.83 2.47
CA LEU A 81 7.63 -11.03 3.21
C LEU A 81 8.54 -12.24 2.93
N ARG A 82 9.10 -12.36 1.73
CA ARG A 82 10.04 -13.45 1.40
C ARG A 82 11.41 -13.22 2.04
N LYS A 83 11.92 -11.98 2.04
CA LYS A 83 13.22 -11.63 2.62
C LYS A 83 13.25 -11.67 4.15
N GLU A 84 12.10 -11.62 4.84
CA GLU A 84 12.02 -11.91 6.28
C GLU A 84 12.46 -13.34 6.64
N ASN A 85 12.40 -14.29 5.68
CA ASN A 85 12.96 -15.63 5.86
C ASN A 85 14.47 -15.73 5.56
N GLU A 86 15.10 -14.72 4.95
CA GLU A 86 16.46 -14.83 4.37
C GLU A 86 17.47 -13.73 4.79
N MET A 87 17.08 -12.72 5.58
CA MET A 87 17.91 -11.62 6.15
C MET A 87 19.39 -11.54 5.72
N CYS A 88 19.69 -11.16 4.46
CA CYS A 88 20.98 -10.58 4.03
C CYS A 88 20.88 -10.22 2.54
N LEU A 89 21.65 -9.23 2.07
CA LEU A 89 21.93 -8.95 0.66
C LEU A 89 20.75 -8.39 -0.20
N ASP A 90 20.53 -7.08 -0.15
CA ASP A 90 21.02 -6.20 -1.23
C ASP A 90 20.51 -4.78 -1.00
N LEU A 91 21.49 -3.88 -0.93
CA LEU A 91 21.42 -2.50 -0.50
C LEU A 91 21.65 -1.63 -1.73
N SER A 92 20.59 -1.18 -2.41
CA SER A 92 20.64 -0.04 -3.35
C SER A 92 19.25 0.33 -3.89
N LEU A 93 18.41 0.92 -3.06
CA LEU A 93 17.64 2.15 -3.36
C LEU A 93 16.76 2.49 -2.14
N GLN A 94 17.40 3.18 -1.20
CA GLN A 94 16.83 4.23 -0.34
C GLN A 94 15.59 3.87 0.52
N GLU A 95 15.89 3.45 1.77
CA GLU A 95 15.16 3.81 3.02
C GLU A 95 13.69 3.33 3.12
N ASN A 96 13.31 2.12 3.55
CA ASN A 96 13.84 1.04 4.39
C ASN A 96 13.81 1.21 5.92
N GLU A 97 12.81 1.93 6.43
CA GLU A 97 12.35 1.74 7.83
C GLU A 97 10.89 1.25 7.94
N MET A 98 10.11 1.22 6.84
CA MET A 98 8.69 0.81 6.87
C MET A 98 8.28 -0.02 5.62
N ARG A 99 8.71 -1.30 5.54
CA ARG A 99 8.53 -2.16 4.34
C ARG A 99 7.07 -2.45 3.92
N LEU A 100 6.11 -2.26 4.83
CA LEU A 100 4.67 -2.46 4.58
C LEU A 100 3.91 -1.15 4.35
N GLU A 101 4.44 -0.04 4.83
CA GLU A 101 3.73 1.24 4.91
C GLU A 101 3.47 1.92 3.55
N PRO A 102 4.37 1.90 2.54
CA PRO A 102 4.04 2.47 1.23
C PRO A 102 2.91 1.70 0.54
N TRP A 103 2.79 0.39 0.79
CA TRP A 103 1.67 -0.41 0.28
C TRP A 103 0.36 -0.02 0.98
N ILE A 104 0.36 0.14 2.30
CA ILE A 104 -0.81 0.56 3.09
C ILE A 104 -1.33 1.93 2.63
N TRP A 105 -0.44 2.91 2.44
CA TRP A 105 -0.81 4.23 1.93
C TRP A 105 -1.29 4.19 0.48
N CYS A 106 -0.59 3.46 -0.40
CA CYS A 106 -1.00 3.32 -1.80
C CYS A 106 -2.39 2.68 -1.91
N MET A 107 -2.66 1.63 -1.13
CA MET A 107 -3.94 0.93 -1.12
C MET A 107 -5.07 1.82 -0.57
N ALA A 108 -4.81 2.60 0.48
CA ALA A 108 -5.79 3.53 1.05
C ALA A 108 -6.13 4.67 0.07
N VAL A 109 -5.12 5.33 -0.50
CA VAL A 109 -5.31 6.41 -1.47
C VAL A 109 -6.02 5.91 -2.72
N PHE A 110 -5.63 4.74 -3.23
CA PHE A 110 -6.31 4.13 -4.38
C PHE A 110 -7.77 3.82 -4.08
N THR A 111 -8.08 3.25 -2.91
CA THR A 111 -9.45 2.92 -2.51
C THR A 111 -10.32 4.18 -2.35
N ALA A 112 -9.76 5.23 -1.75
CA ALA A 112 -10.44 6.53 -1.61
C ALA A 112 -10.70 7.17 -2.98
N TRP A 113 -9.67 7.25 -3.83
CA TRP A 113 -9.79 7.73 -5.20
C TRP A 113 -10.87 6.98 -5.97
N ARG A 114 -10.84 5.64 -5.90
CA ARG A 114 -11.78 4.79 -6.64
C ARG A 114 -13.22 4.99 -6.18
N SER A 115 -13.43 5.23 -4.88
CA SER A 115 -14.75 5.51 -4.31
C SER A 115 -15.32 6.83 -4.85
N LEU A 116 -14.48 7.87 -4.97
CA LEU A 116 -14.87 9.14 -5.59
C LEU A 116 -15.23 8.98 -7.07
N VAL A 117 -14.41 8.22 -7.82
CA VAL A 117 -14.65 7.98 -9.25
C VAL A 117 -15.95 7.21 -9.48
N ILE A 118 -16.32 6.25 -8.62
CA ILE A 118 -17.63 5.56 -8.72
C ILE A 118 -18.79 6.54 -8.57
N ILE A 119 -18.73 7.43 -7.57
CA ILE A 119 -19.81 8.40 -7.33
C ILE A 119 -19.95 9.30 -8.55
N TYR A 120 -18.85 9.86 -9.03
CA TYR A 120 -18.87 10.73 -10.21
C TYR A 120 -19.37 10.00 -11.46
N ALA A 121 -18.86 8.79 -11.73
CA ALA A 121 -19.28 7.98 -12.87
C ALA A 121 -20.78 7.60 -12.78
N SER A 122 -21.32 7.38 -11.58
CA SER A 122 -22.75 7.09 -11.39
C SER A 122 -23.68 8.28 -11.64
N ILE A 123 -23.17 9.51 -11.50
CA ILE A 123 -23.93 10.74 -11.78
C ILE A 123 -23.88 11.07 -13.28
N VAL A 124 -22.71 10.89 -13.89
CA VAL A 124 -22.46 11.30 -15.27
C VAL A 124 -22.87 10.23 -16.29
N ASN A 125 -22.75 8.95 -15.96
CA ASN A 125 -23.16 7.88 -16.87
C ASN A 125 -24.60 7.47 -16.60
N ASP A 126 -25.32 7.17 -17.68
CA ASP A 126 -26.66 6.62 -17.57
C ASP A 126 -26.59 5.17 -17.10
N MET A 127 -27.19 4.92 -15.93
CA MET A 127 -27.27 3.58 -15.35
C MET A 127 -28.34 2.71 -16.04
N VAL A 128 -28.99 3.16 -17.12
CA VAL A 128 -29.88 2.31 -17.93
C VAL A 128 -29.09 1.25 -18.71
N PHE A 129 -27.84 1.52 -19.09
CA PHE A 129 -27.01 0.56 -19.82
C PHE A 129 -26.41 -0.50 -18.89
N THR A 130 -26.58 -1.77 -19.28
CA THR A 130 -26.16 -2.94 -18.49
C THR A 130 -24.66 -2.94 -18.19
N TYR A 131 -23.82 -2.45 -19.10
CA TYR A 131 -22.37 -2.33 -18.89
C TYR A 131 -22.04 -1.45 -17.68
N HIS A 132 -22.62 -0.24 -17.58
CA HIS A 132 -22.35 0.69 -16.48
C HIS A 132 -22.84 0.13 -15.14
N ILE A 133 -24.00 -0.53 -15.12
CA ILE A 133 -24.52 -1.21 -13.93
C ILE A 133 -23.54 -2.31 -13.46
N LEU A 134 -23.16 -3.22 -14.36
CA LEU A 134 -22.28 -4.34 -14.02
C LEU A 134 -20.91 -3.85 -13.55
N MET A 135 -20.33 -2.85 -14.21
CA MET A 135 -19.06 -2.27 -13.82
C MET A 135 -19.15 -1.58 -12.45
N CYS A 136 -20.21 -0.81 -12.17
CA CYS A 136 -20.41 -0.22 -10.85
C CYS A 136 -20.52 -1.28 -9.74
N LEU A 137 -21.34 -2.33 -9.93
CA LEU A 137 -21.49 -3.41 -8.94
C LEU A 137 -20.18 -4.16 -8.69
N LEU A 138 -19.45 -4.47 -9.75
CA LEU A 138 -18.18 -5.18 -9.68
C LEU A 138 -17.12 -4.33 -8.96
N TRP A 139 -17.08 -3.02 -9.23
CA TRP A 139 -16.19 -2.11 -8.53
C TRP A 139 -16.55 -1.89 -7.05
N ILE A 140 -17.84 -1.92 -6.68
CA ILE A 140 -18.26 -1.93 -5.27
C ILE A 140 -17.72 -3.17 -4.55
N LEU A 141 -17.81 -4.34 -5.17
CA LEU A 141 -17.27 -5.59 -4.61
C LEU A 141 -15.75 -5.50 -4.42
N PHE A 142 -15.03 -4.92 -5.39
CA PHE A 142 -13.58 -4.70 -5.25
C PHE A 142 -13.23 -3.71 -4.14
N ILE A 143 -14.01 -2.66 -3.92
CA ILE A 143 -13.80 -1.73 -2.79
C ILE A 143 -13.95 -2.47 -1.46
N LEU A 144 -14.98 -3.31 -1.31
CA LEU A 144 -15.15 -4.12 -0.10
C LEU A 144 -13.98 -5.08 0.11
N GLY A 145 -13.53 -5.73 -0.97
CA GLY A 145 -12.34 -6.58 -0.95
C GLY A 145 -11.06 -5.81 -0.57
N ASN A 146 -10.91 -4.57 -1.04
CA ASN A 146 -9.79 -3.70 -0.67
C ASN A 146 -9.79 -3.33 0.79
N ILE A 147 -10.94 -2.93 1.33
CA ILE A 147 -11.07 -2.61 2.75
C ILE A 147 -10.71 -3.83 3.58
N TYR A 148 -11.19 -5.01 3.20
CA TYR A 148 -10.84 -6.26 3.87
C TYR A 148 -9.33 -6.55 3.81
N ALA A 149 -8.73 -6.50 2.62
CA ALA A 149 -7.30 -6.75 2.43
C ALA A 149 -6.43 -5.73 3.18
N TRP A 150 -6.85 -4.46 3.18
CA TRP A 150 -6.18 -3.38 3.88
C TRP A 150 -6.22 -3.58 5.40
N LEU A 151 -7.39 -3.92 5.97
CA LEU A 151 -7.52 -4.19 7.41
C LEU A 151 -6.65 -5.38 7.86
N VAL A 152 -6.59 -6.45 7.06
CA VAL A 152 -5.78 -7.64 7.38
C VAL A 152 -4.29 -7.29 7.41
N VAL A 153 -3.78 -6.62 6.36
CA VAL A 153 -2.36 -6.23 6.30
C VAL A 153 -2.02 -5.18 7.37
N HIS A 154 -2.94 -4.26 7.65
CA HIS A 154 -2.78 -3.29 8.73
C HIS A 154 -2.73 -3.95 10.11
N SER A 155 -3.52 -4.99 10.35
CA SER A 155 -3.45 -5.79 11.60
C SER A 155 -2.07 -6.43 11.76
N PHE A 156 -1.56 -7.09 10.71
CA PHE A 156 -0.22 -7.69 10.73
C PHE A 156 0.89 -6.65 10.93
N TYR A 157 0.76 -5.47 10.32
CA TYR A 157 1.71 -4.38 10.51
C TYR A 157 1.80 -3.93 11.97
N HIS A 158 0.65 -3.80 12.64
CA HIS A 158 0.60 -3.42 14.05
C HIS A 158 1.24 -4.48 14.96
N GLU A 159 0.94 -5.77 14.72
CA GLU A 159 1.52 -6.89 15.47
C GLU A 159 3.06 -6.92 15.36
N LEU A 160 3.60 -6.74 14.15
CA LEU A 160 5.05 -6.71 13.90
C LEU A 160 5.73 -5.51 14.57
N CYS A 161 5.07 -4.35 14.58
CA CYS A 161 5.58 -3.15 15.22
C CYS A 161 5.69 -3.32 16.75
N GLU A 162 4.69 -3.97 17.36
CA GLU A 162 4.70 -4.26 18.80
C GLU A 162 5.81 -5.24 19.17
N ILE A 163 6.00 -6.30 18.37
CA ILE A 163 7.09 -7.27 18.58
C ILE A 163 8.47 -6.61 18.47
N SER A 164 8.68 -5.77 17.46
CA SER A 164 9.97 -5.08 17.24
C SER A 164 10.30 -4.16 18.43
N LYS A 165 9.31 -3.41 18.93
CA LYS A 165 9.48 -2.56 20.12
C LYS A 165 9.81 -3.36 21.37
N LEU A 166 9.21 -4.53 21.54
CA LEU A 166 9.50 -5.42 22.66
C LEU A 166 10.92 -6.00 22.57
N GLU A 167 11.38 -6.34 21.37
CA GLU A 167 12.76 -6.78 21.13
C GLU A 167 13.77 -5.69 21.47
N ASP A 168 13.56 -4.46 21.00
CA ASP A 168 14.45 -3.33 21.29
C ASP A 168 14.54 -3.03 22.78
N VAL A 169 13.39 -3.07 23.48
CA VAL A 169 13.36 -2.90 24.94
C VAL A 169 14.10 -4.04 25.65
N ALA A 170 13.99 -5.28 25.17
CA ALA A 170 14.71 -6.42 25.73
C ALA A 170 16.23 -6.32 25.48
N ARG A 171 16.62 -5.90 24.27
CA ARG A 171 18.02 -5.69 23.87
C ARG A 171 18.68 -4.62 24.74
N VAL A 172 18.03 -3.46 24.89
CA VAL A 172 18.50 -2.38 25.76
C VAL A 172 18.60 -2.85 27.22
N LYS A 173 17.62 -3.60 27.73
CA LYS A 173 17.68 -4.16 29.09
C LYS A 173 18.85 -5.13 29.27
N MET A 174 19.13 -6.01 28.32
CA MET A 174 20.30 -6.90 28.37
C MET A 174 21.61 -6.11 28.33
N GLU A 175 21.73 -5.12 27.46
CA GLU A 175 22.93 -4.27 27.38
C GLU A 175 23.18 -3.52 28.70
N VAL A 176 22.14 -2.97 29.32
CA VAL A 176 22.22 -2.31 30.64
C VAL A 176 22.64 -3.29 31.74
N MET A 177 22.09 -4.51 31.78
CA MET A 177 22.48 -5.52 32.79
C MET A 177 23.90 -6.05 32.58
N SER A 178 24.36 -6.13 31.33
CA SER A 178 25.73 -6.52 31.00
C SER A 178 26.76 -5.44 31.40
N SER A 179 26.45 -4.16 31.17
CA SER A 179 27.31 -3.04 31.56
C SER A 179 27.37 -2.84 33.08
N PHE A 180 26.26 -3.08 33.79
CA PHE A 180 26.24 -3.05 35.25
C PHE A 180 27.02 -4.22 35.89
N SER A 181 27.11 -5.36 35.22
CA SER A 181 27.92 -6.52 35.66
C SER A 181 29.42 -6.33 35.41
N ALA A 182 29.79 -5.48 34.43
CA ALA A 182 31.20 -5.15 34.12
C ALA A 182 31.80 -4.12 35.09
N SER A 183 30.98 -3.31 35.77
CA SER A 183 31.44 -2.39 36.82
C SER A 183 31.54 -3.07 38.19
N ARG A 184 32.41 -4.09 38.32
CA ARG A 184 32.94 -4.46 39.65
C ARG A 184 34.19 -3.61 39.91
N PRO A 185 34.23 -2.77 40.95
CA PRO A 185 35.44 -2.04 41.29
C PRO A 185 36.48 -3.03 41.82
N THR A 186 37.43 -3.43 40.99
CA THR A 186 38.66 -4.07 41.46
C THR A 186 39.62 -2.98 41.92
N THR A 187 39.34 -2.37 43.08
CA THR A 187 40.36 -1.58 43.77
C THR A 187 41.31 -2.57 44.46
N PRO A 188 42.58 -2.70 44.04
CA PRO A 188 43.55 -3.53 44.75
C PRO A 188 43.86 -2.86 46.09
N GLY A 189 43.87 -3.64 47.17
CA GLY A 189 44.01 -3.15 48.54
C GLY A 189 45.26 -2.30 48.76
N THR A 190 45.06 -1.11 49.33
CA THR A 190 46.11 -0.32 49.95
C THR A 190 46.47 -0.98 51.27
N LYS A 191 47.52 -1.82 51.28
CA LYS A 191 48.18 -2.23 52.53
C LYS A 191 48.95 -1.03 53.05
N SER A 192 48.47 -0.42 54.13
CA SER A 192 49.21 0.56 54.92
C SER A 192 50.26 -0.18 55.76
N ASP A 193 51.50 -0.25 55.26
CA ASP A 193 52.65 -0.66 56.06
C ASP A 193 52.96 0.44 57.08
N VAL A 194 52.42 0.29 58.30
CA VAL A 194 52.82 1.08 59.46
C VAL A 194 54.22 0.64 59.88
N THR A 195 55.24 1.30 59.33
CA THR A 195 56.62 1.16 59.77
C THR A 195 56.79 1.86 61.11
N THR A 196 56.84 1.06 62.19
CA THR A 196 57.27 1.48 63.52
C THR A 196 58.71 1.99 63.47
N LYS A 197 58.93 3.30 63.58
CA LYS A 197 60.23 3.86 63.98
C LYS A 197 60.23 4.06 65.49
N MET A 198 60.91 3.16 66.20
CA MET A 198 61.48 3.45 67.52
C MET A 198 62.63 4.47 67.32
N ILE A 199 62.65 5.51 68.14
CA ILE A 199 63.74 6.49 68.25
C ILE A 199 64.01 6.64 69.76
N PRO A 200 65.29 6.75 70.18
CA PRO A 200 65.82 6.23 71.44
C PRO A 200 65.52 7.05 72.69
#